data_AF-A0A7C9ELT3-F1
#
_entry.id   AF-A0A7C9ELT3-F1
#
_cell.length_a   1.000
_cell.length_b   1.000
_cell.length_c   1.000
_cell.angle_alpha   90.00
_cell.angle_beta   90.00
_cell.angle_gamma   90.00
#
_symmetry.space_group_name_H-M   'P 1'
#
loop_
_entity.id
_entity.type
_entity.pdbx_description
1 polymer ?
#
loop_
_entity_poly.entity_id
_entity_poly.type
_entity_poly.pdbx_seq_one_letter_code
_entity_poly.pdbx_strand_id
1 'polypeptide(L)'
;MKKGGGTEGSVASPPPPLEWRFSQVFGERLAGEEIQEVDIISAIEFDKTGDHLATGDRGGRVVLFERTDRKRVGPRKDLEKIDCSTSRHPEFRYQTEFQSHEPEFDYLKSLEIEEKINKIRWCQMANGALFLLSTNDKTIKFWKVQEKKIKKVSNVNVDPSKTNGSHPPAGANTLTSPKPCVPNGICDVRSANYLSSDFSFPPGGIPSLHLPMVTSQETSLVARCRRIYAHAHDYHINSISNNSDGETFISADDLRINLWN
;
A
#
# COMPACT_ATOMS: atom_id res chain seq x y z
N MET A 1 54.70 5.52 -55.45
CA MET A 1 53.28 5.11 -55.49
C MET A 1 52.84 4.71 -54.08
N LYS A 2 51.72 5.30 -53.66
CA LYS A 2 50.77 4.97 -52.57
C LYS A 2 51.28 4.62 -51.16
N LYS A 3 50.94 5.54 -50.24
CA LYS A 3 50.66 5.35 -48.81
C LYS A 3 49.80 4.10 -48.56
N GLY A 4 50.20 3.28 -47.59
CA GLY A 4 49.33 2.33 -46.91
C GLY A 4 49.01 2.87 -45.52
N GLY A 5 47.77 3.32 -45.32
CA GLY A 5 47.27 3.77 -44.03
C GLY A 5 47.02 2.58 -43.11
N GLY A 6 47.72 2.56 -41.97
CA GLY A 6 47.38 1.69 -40.85
C GLY A 6 46.17 2.29 -40.13
N THR A 7 45.12 1.49 -40.04
CA THR A 7 43.89 1.78 -39.29
C THR A 7 44.23 1.84 -37.80
N GLU A 8 44.47 3.04 -37.27
CA GLU A 8 44.50 3.24 -35.81
C GLU A 8 43.09 2.97 -35.29
N GLY A 9 42.96 1.93 -34.48
CA GLY A 9 41.73 1.64 -33.75
C GLY A 9 41.36 2.85 -32.90
N SER A 10 40.18 3.41 -33.15
CA SER A 10 39.57 4.43 -32.30
C SER A 10 39.45 3.88 -30.89
N VAL A 11 40.38 4.29 -30.02
CA VAL A 11 40.28 4.07 -28.57
C VAL A 11 39.14 4.97 -28.10
N ALA A 12 38.00 4.37 -27.76
CA ALA A 12 36.86 5.09 -27.20
C ALA A 12 37.33 5.87 -25.96
N SER A 13 37.14 7.19 -25.98
CA SER A 13 37.42 8.05 -24.84
C SER A 13 36.63 7.59 -23.61
N PRO A 14 37.21 7.64 -22.39
CA PRO A 14 36.48 7.28 -21.19
C PRO A 14 35.21 8.14 -21.07
N PRO A 15 34.10 7.57 -20.56
CA PRO A 15 32.87 8.32 -20.37
C PRO A 15 33.14 9.52 -19.44
N PRO A 16 32.48 10.66 -19.68
CA PRO A 16 32.63 11.83 -18.82
C PRO A 16 32.29 11.48 -17.36
N PRO A 17 32.93 12.14 -16.38
CA PRO A 17 32.65 11.89 -14.97
C PRO A 17 31.19 12.20 -14.64
N LEU A 18 30.58 11.34 -13.82
CA LEU A 18 29.23 11.56 -13.31
C LEU A 18 29.24 12.74 -12.33
N GLU A 19 28.46 13.77 -12.61
CA GLU A 19 28.29 14.94 -11.75
C GLU A 19 26.96 14.83 -11.00
N TRP A 20 27.01 14.79 -9.67
CA TRP A 20 25.82 14.76 -8.82
C TRP A 20 25.30 16.17 -8.59
N ARG A 21 24.03 16.41 -8.92
CA ARG A 21 23.35 17.69 -8.70
C ARG A 21 22.12 17.48 -7.84
N PHE A 22 21.83 18.45 -6.98
CA PHE A 22 20.56 18.50 -6.27
C PHE A 22 19.41 18.67 -7.27
N SER A 23 18.36 17.86 -7.13
CA SER A 23 17.22 17.86 -8.05
C SER A 23 15.88 18.09 -7.36
N GLN A 24 15.62 17.43 -6.23
CA GLN A 24 14.33 17.45 -5.57
C GLN A 24 14.48 17.20 -4.07
N VAL A 25 13.58 17.81 -3.29
CA VAL A 25 13.45 17.61 -1.85
C VAL A 25 11.98 17.33 -1.51
N PHE A 26 11.76 16.44 -0.54
CA PHE A 26 10.45 16.17 0.07
C PHE A 26 10.55 16.39 1.58
N GLY A 27 9.47 16.87 2.19
CA GLY A 27 9.44 17.12 3.63
C GLY A 27 10.17 18.39 4.05
N GLU A 28 10.15 19.44 3.22
CA GLU A 28 10.62 20.77 3.63
C GLU A 28 9.84 21.22 4.87
N ARG A 29 10.58 21.62 5.92
CA ARG A 29 10.03 22.05 7.20
C ARG A 29 10.00 23.55 7.28
N LEU A 30 8.98 24.10 7.95
CA LEU A 30 8.95 25.51 8.29
C LEU A 30 9.93 25.78 9.45
N ALA A 31 10.61 26.92 9.42
CA ALA A 31 11.57 27.29 10.45
C ALA A 31 10.86 27.40 11.82
N GLY A 32 11.19 26.49 12.75
CA GLY A 32 10.62 26.44 14.10
C GLY A 32 9.71 25.24 14.39
N GLU A 33 9.43 24.37 13.43
CA GLU A 33 8.73 23.10 13.70
C GLU A 33 9.65 22.08 14.36
N GLU A 34 9.21 21.51 15.48
CA GLU A 34 9.91 20.44 16.18
C GLU A 34 9.86 19.14 15.38
N ILE A 35 10.98 18.41 15.38
CA ILE A 35 11.11 17.17 14.63
C ILE A 35 10.35 16.07 15.36
N GLN A 36 9.23 15.62 14.78
CA GLN A 36 8.57 14.43 15.29
C GLN A 36 9.42 13.20 14.98
N GLU A 37 9.76 12.40 16.00
CA GLU A 37 10.60 11.21 15.83
C GLU A 37 9.96 10.20 14.87
N VAL A 38 8.61 10.10 14.88
CA VAL A 38 7.84 9.22 14.00
C VAL A 38 7.98 9.56 12.51
N ASP A 39 8.28 10.82 12.17
CA ASP A 39 8.45 11.30 10.80
C ASP A 39 9.90 11.17 10.30
N ILE A 40 10.82 10.64 11.12
CA ILE A 40 12.21 10.42 10.70
C ILE A 40 12.26 9.25 9.72
N ILE A 41 12.71 9.55 8.51
CA ILE A 41 12.94 8.55 7.46
C ILE A 41 14.03 7.57 7.92
N SER A 42 13.70 6.28 7.93
CA SER A 42 14.51 5.18 8.44
C SER A 42 14.99 4.24 7.33
N ALA A 43 14.21 4.11 6.25
CA ALA A 43 14.53 3.25 5.10
C ALA A 43 14.13 3.94 3.78
N ILE A 44 14.90 3.67 2.72
CA ILE A 44 14.62 4.17 1.38
C ILE A 44 15.07 3.16 0.33
N GLU A 45 14.27 2.95 -0.71
CA GLU A 45 14.63 2.05 -1.81
C GLU A 45 13.92 2.36 -3.13
N PHE A 46 14.69 2.33 -4.23
CA PHE A 46 14.15 2.33 -5.59
C PHE A 46 13.76 0.94 -6.05
N ASP A 47 12.67 0.85 -6.79
CA ASP A 47 12.34 -0.38 -7.53
C ASP A 47 13.43 -0.67 -8.59
N LYS A 48 13.54 -1.93 -9.03
CA LYS A 48 14.50 -2.39 -10.05
C LYS A 48 14.40 -1.61 -11.35
N THR A 49 13.21 -1.09 -11.68
CA THR A 49 12.98 -0.26 -12.88
C THR A 49 13.40 1.21 -12.69
N GLY A 50 13.49 1.68 -11.45
CA GLY A 50 13.67 3.09 -11.10
C GLY A 50 12.43 3.97 -11.32
N ASP A 51 11.27 3.38 -11.63
CA ASP A 51 10.01 4.12 -11.84
C ASP A 51 9.26 4.38 -10.52
N HIS A 52 9.54 3.61 -9.46
CA HIS A 52 8.97 3.76 -8.13
C HIS A 52 10.06 3.92 -7.06
N LEU A 53 9.74 4.71 -6.03
CA LEU A 53 10.58 4.93 -4.86
C LEU A 53 9.73 4.69 -3.61
N ALA A 54 10.22 3.89 -2.67
CA ALA A 54 9.60 3.65 -1.38
C ALA A 54 10.44 4.27 -0.27
N THR A 55 9.76 4.83 0.72
CA THR A 55 10.38 5.41 1.90
C THR A 55 9.64 4.86 3.12
N GLY A 56 10.38 4.47 4.15
CA GLY A 56 9.86 4.06 5.45
C GLY A 56 10.30 5.04 6.51
N ASP A 57 9.45 5.27 7.51
CA ASP A 57 9.77 6.13 8.65
C ASP A 57 9.90 5.34 9.96
N ARG A 58 10.19 6.06 11.04
CA ARG A 58 10.26 5.49 12.38
C ARG A 58 8.88 5.19 12.97
N GLY A 59 7.84 5.88 12.51
CA GLY A 59 6.44 5.65 12.85
C GLY A 59 5.77 4.52 12.07
N GLY A 60 6.54 3.62 11.44
CA GLY A 60 6.00 2.41 10.81
C GLY A 60 5.20 2.61 9.52
N ARG A 61 5.18 3.82 8.96
CA ARG A 61 4.53 4.12 7.68
C ARG A 61 5.48 3.86 6.51
N VAL A 62 4.88 3.46 5.39
CA VAL A 62 5.57 3.34 4.11
C VAL A 62 4.91 4.29 3.13
N VAL A 63 5.71 5.19 2.55
CA VAL A 63 5.32 6.18 1.56
C VAL A 63 5.90 5.78 0.21
N LEU A 64 5.05 5.76 -0.82
CA LEU A 64 5.43 5.45 -2.19
C LEU A 64 5.41 6.71 -3.06
N PHE A 65 6.38 6.80 -3.94
CA PHE A 65 6.53 7.84 -4.94
C PHE A 65 6.64 7.22 -6.34
N GLU A 66 6.06 7.89 -7.32
CA GLU A 66 6.08 7.50 -8.73
C GLU A 66 6.86 8.54 -9.55
N ARG A 67 7.68 8.09 -10.49
CA ARG A 67 8.39 8.95 -11.44
C ARG A 67 7.43 9.57 -12.45
N THR A 68 7.49 10.89 -12.62
CA THR A 68 6.55 11.67 -13.47
C THR A 68 6.95 11.70 -14.95
N ASP A 69 8.23 11.48 -15.24
CA ASP A 69 8.85 11.65 -16.57
C ASP A 69 8.17 10.84 -17.69
N ARG A 70 7.70 9.63 -17.40
CA ARG A 70 7.11 8.72 -18.41
C ARG A 70 5.65 9.00 -18.77
N LYS A 71 4.90 9.76 -17.97
CA LYS A 71 3.45 9.98 -18.18
C LYS A 71 3.11 11.14 -19.12
N ARG A 72 4.08 11.87 -19.67
CA ARG A 72 3.83 12.90 -20.69
C ARG A 72 3.91 12.35 -22.12
N VAL A 73 2.99 11.46 -22.49
CA VAL A 73 2.69 11.17 -23.91
C VAL A 73 1.63 12.17 -24.38
N GLY A 74 2.06 13.40 -24.64
CA GLY A 74 1.24 14.42 -25.31
C GLY A 74 1.20 14.19 -26.83
N PRO A 75 0.18 14.73 -27.54
CA PRO A 75 -0.03 14.45 -28.96
C PRO A 75 1.12 14.95 -29.85
N ARG A 76 1.40 14.16 -30.88
CA ARG A 76 2.46 14.19 -31.92
C ARG A 76 2.81 15.52 -32.62
N LYS A 77 2.34 16.69 -32.19
CA LYS A 77 2.65 17.98 -32.85
C LYS A 77 3.86 18.74 -32.31
N ASP A 78 4.45 18.31 -31.19
CA ASP A 78 5.66 18.92 -30.63
C ASP A 78 6.93 18.08 -30.87
N LEU A 79 6.90 17.16 -31.86
CA LEU A 79 7.98 16.20 -32.10
C LEU A 79 9.30 16.84 -32.61
N GLU A 80 9.25 18.08 -33.11
CA GLU A 80 10.42 18.82 -33.60
C GLU A 80 11.13 19.64 -32.50
N LYS A 81 10.65 19.58 -31.25
CA LYS A 81 11.32 20.17 -30.07
C LYS A 81 11.92 19.11 -29.12
N ILE A 82 12.01 17.86 -29.57
CA ILE A 82 12.36 16.70 -28.72
C ILE A 82 13.88 16.44 -28.67
N ASP A 83 14.68 17.04 -29.56
CA ASP A 83 16.14 16.87 -29.54
C ASP A 83 16.84 17.59 -28.36
N CYS A 84 16.08 18.22 -27.46
CA CYS A 84 16.59 18.93 -26.28
C CYS A 84 15.99 18.47 -24.93
N SER A 85 15.10 17.47 -24.87
CA SER A 85 14.44 17.08 -23.60
C SER A 85 15.07 15.89 -22.87
N THR A 86 16.15 15.31 -23.40
CA THR A 86 16.91 14.21 -22.78
C THR A 86 17.61 14.62 -21.46
N SER A 87 17.49 15.89 -21.05
CA SER A 87 18.16 16.47 -19.88
C SER A 87 17.22 16.84 -18.72
N ARG A 88 15.97 16.36 -18.69
CA ARG A 88 15.15 16.49 -17.47
C ARG A 88 15.53 15.39 -16.49
N HIS A 89 16.03 15.79 -15.33
CA HIS A 89 16.29 14.87 -14.23
C HIS A 89 14.97 14.21 -13.80
N PRO A 90 14.97 12.93 -13.38
CA PRO A 90 13.77 12.24 -12.93
C PRO A 90 13.10 12.97 -11.76
N GLU A 91 11.87 13.44 -11.95
CA GLU A 91 11.05 14.01 -10.88
C GLU A 91 10.11 12.94 -10.31
N PHE A 92 10.08 12.81 -8.99
CA PHE A 92 9.19 11.91 -8.28
C PHE A 92 7.98 12.67 -7.74
N ARG A 93 6.83 12.00 -7.65
CA ARG A 93 5.62 12.54 -7.07
C ARG A 93 5.06 11.56 -6.05
N TYR A 94 4.52 12.09 -4.96
CA TYR A 94 3.78 11.29 -3.98
C TYR A 94 2.70 10.47 -4.67
N GLN A 95 2.65 9.17 -4.35
CA GLN A 95 1.73 8.20 -4.93
C GLN A 95 0.71 7.71 -3.89
N THR A 96 1.17 7.19 -2.75
CA THR A 96 0.32 6.67 -1.68
C THR A 96 1.13 6.44 -0.40
N GLU A 97 0.46 6.40 0.75
CA GLU A 97 1.04 6.01 2.03
C GLU A 97 0.16 4.97 2.74
N PHE A 98 0.77 4.14 3.58
CA PHE A 98 0.06 3.19 4.42
C PHE A 98 0.84 2.86 5.69
N GLN A 99 0.12 2.55 6.77
CA GLN A 99 0.70 2.03 8.01
C GLN A 99 1.14 0.59 7.79
N SER A 100 2.44 0.32 7.91
CA SER A 100 2.99 -1.02 7.74
C SER A 100 3.12 -1.77 9.07
N HIS A 101 3.72 -1.15 10.07
CA HIS A 101 3.92 -1.74 11.39
C HIS A 101 3.29 -0.84 12.45
N GLU A 102 2.86 -1.42 13.55
CA GLU A 102 2.35 -0.69 14.72
C GLU A 102 3.22 -1.10 15.92
N PRO A 103 3.28 -0.29 16.99
CA PRO A 103 4.04 -0.65 18.19
C PRO A 103 3.44 -1.91 18.81
N GLU A 104 4.31 -2.89 19.08
CA GLU A 104 3.90 -4.16 19.69
C GLU A 104 4.72 -4.39 20.97
N PHE A 105 4.18 -5.16 21.92
CA PHE A 105 4.89 -5.51 23.16
C PHE A 105 4.83 -7.02 23.40
N ASP A 106 5.99 -7.65 23.54
CA ASP A 106 6.11 -9.05 23.92
C ASP A 106 6.15 -9.16 25.45
N TYR A 107 5.06 -9.63 26.05
CA TYR A 107 4.95 -9.81 27.50
C TYR A 107 5.79 -10.96 28.06
N LEU A 108 6.11 -11.97 27.24
CA LEU A 108 6.89 -13.11 27.69
C LEU A 108 8.37 -12.77 27.74
N LYS A 109 8.84 -11.96 26.79
CA LYS A 109 10.23 -11.47 26.74
C LYS A 109 10.41 -10.11 27.38
N SER A 110 9.33 -9.43 27.79
CA SER A 110 9.31 -8.04 28.26
C SER A 110 10.03 -7.10 27.30
N LEU A 111 9.74 -7.24 26.00
CA LEU A 111 10.41 -6.52 24.93
C LEU A 111 9.40 -5.65 24.17
N GLU A 112 9.69 -4.35 24.09
CA GLU A 112 9.00 -3.44 23.19
C GLU A 112 9.51 -3.63 21.76
N ILE A 113 8.58 -3.82 20.84
CA ILE A 113 8.85 -3.95 19.41
C ILE A 113 8.46 -2.63 18.78
N GLU A 114 9.46 -1.86 18.35
CA GLU A 114 9.24 -0.60 17.65
C GLU A 114 8.51 -0.83 16.32
N GLU A 115 7.67 0.13 15.94
CA GLU A 115 7.02 0.16 14.63
C GLU A 115 7.98 0.57 13.51
N LYS A 116 9.18 1.05 13.86
CA LYS A 116 10.19 1.54 12.93
C LYS A 116 10.45 0.58 11.77
N ILE A 117 10.43 1.15 10.56
CA ILE A 117 10.82 0.40 9.36
C ILE A 117 12.34 0.31 9.28
N ASN A 118 12.90 -0.91 9.36
CA ASN A 118 14.34 -1.12 9.27
C ASN A 118 14.84 -1.17 7.83
N LYS A 119 14.10 -1.88 6.98
CA LYS A 119 14.37 -2.06 5.55
C LYS A 119 13.06 -2.23 4.78
N ILE A 120 13.09 -1.80 3.53
CA ILE A 120 12.10 -2.08 2.50
C ILE A 120 12.84 -2.84 1.40
N ARG A 121 12.19 -3.75 0.70
CA ARG A 121 12.71 -4.34 -0.55
C ARG A 121 11.60 -4.49 -1.57
N TRP A 122 11.86 -4.09 -2.80
CA TRP A 122 10.89 -4.29 -3.89
C TRP A 122 10.91 -5.73 -4.42
N CYS A 123 9.73 -6.30 -4.58
CA CYS A 123 9.53 -7.58 -5.25
C CYS A 123 9.14 -7.35 -6.71
N GLN A 124 9.24 -8.39 -7.53
CA GLN A 124 8.86 -8.30 -8.94
C GLN A 124 7.40 -7.87 -9.09
N MET A 125 7.18 -6.80 -9.86
CA MET A 125 5.84 -6.33 -10.22
C MET A 125 5.13 -7.42 -11.04
N ALA A 126 3.87 -7.69 -10.70
CA ALA A 126 3.06 -8.66 -11.42
C ALA A 126 1.60 -8.19 -11.48
N ASN A 127 0.95 -8.42 -12.62
CA ASN A 127 -0.48 -8.12 -12.83
C ASN A 127 -0.87 -6.65 -12.57
N GLY A 128 0.03 -5.71 -12.86
CA GLY A 128 -0.19 -4.28 -12.58
C GLY A 128 -0.27 -3.94 -11.10
N ALA A 129 0.25 -4.80 -10.23
CA ALA A 129 0.38 -4.55 -8.80
C ALA A 129 1.86 -4.45 -8.41
N LEU A 130 2.12 -3.54 -7.48
CA LEU A 130 3.38 -3.36 -6.80
C LEU A 130 3.46 -4.33 -5.62
N PHE A 131 4.64 -4.90 -5.42
CA PHE A 131 4.91 -5.81 -4.32
C PHE A 131 6.17 -5.36 -3.60
N LEU A 132 6.11 -5.32 -2.28
CA LEU A 132 7.28 -4.97 -1.46
C LEU A 132 7.26 -5.74 -0.16
N LEU A 133 8.46 -5.97 0.38
CA LEU A 133 8.68 -6.44 1.75
C LEU A 133 9.04 -5.22 2.59
N SER A 134 8.44 -5.12 3.77
CA SER A 134 8.87 -4.18 4.82
C SER A 134 9.19 -4.98 6.08
N THR A 135 10.14 -4.51 6.87
CA THR A 135 10.58 -5.18 8.10
C THR A 135 10.70 -4.18 9.23
N ASN A 136 10.26 -4.60 10.42
CA ASN A 136 10.68 -4.04 11.69
C ASN A 136 11.65 -5.03 12.37
N ASP A 137 11.88 -4.85 13.66
CA ASP A 137 12.83 -5.65 14.42
C ASP A 137 12.51 -7.15 14.54
N LYS A 138 11.24 -7.56 14.40
CA LYS A 138 10.81 -8.95 14.67
C LYS A 138 9.96 -9.56 13.56
N THR A 139 9.41 -8.75 12.68
CA THR A 139 8.45 -9.17 11.68
C THR A 139 8.80 -8.60 10.31
N ILE A 140 8.45 -9.36 9.29
CA ILE A 140 8.57 -8.98 7.89
C ILE A 140 7.17 -9.10 7.28
N LYS A 141 6.68 -8.04 6.67
CA LYS A 141 5.36 -7.99 6.04
C LYS A 141 5.51 -7.89 4.52
N PHE A 142 4.74 -8.72 3.82
CA PHE A 142 4.65 -8.69 2.36
C PHE A 142 3.41 -7.93 1.92
N TRP A 143 3.62 -6.82 1.24
CA TRP A 143 2.58 -5.89 0.81
C TRP A 143 2.29 -6.04 -0.68
N LYS A 144 1.01 -5.91 -1.02
CA LYS A 144 0.53 -5.73 -2.38
C LYS A 144 -0.14 -4.36 -2.47
N VAL A 145 0.37 -3.49 -3.32
CA VAL A 145 -0.23 -2.18 -3.62
C VAL A 145 -0.77 -2.23 -5.04
N GLN A 146 -2.07 -2.03 -5.19
CA GLN A 146 -2.73 -2.09 -6.49
C GLN A 146 -3.82 -1.02 -6.60
N GLU A 147 -4.02 -0.54 -7.81
CA GLU A 147 -5.15 0.33 -8.13
C GLU A 147 -6.45 -0.46 -8.06
N LYS A 148 -7.34 -0.04 -7.15
CA LYS A 148 -8.68 -0.60 -6.99
C LYS A 148 -9.69 0.42 -7.50
N LYS A 149 -10.49 0.01 -8.49
CA LYS A 149 -11.68 0.75 -8.92
C LYS A 149 -12.71 0.70 -7.80
N ILE A 150 -12.98 1.83 -7.16
CA ILE A 150 -14.01 1.94 -6.14
C ILE A 150 -15.35 1.89 -6.87
N LYS A 151 -16.11 0.85 -6.54
CA LYS A 151 -17.44 0.58 -7.06
C LYS A 151 -18.44 1.15 -6.08
N LYS A 152 -19.12 2.24 -6.45
CA LYS A 152 -20.23 2.79 -5.67
C LYS A 152 -21.50 2.03 -6.03
N VAL A 153 -22.20 1.54 -5.02
CA VAL A 153 -23.52 0.94 -5.22
C VAL A 153 -24.54 2.08 -5.15
N SER A 154 -25.20 2.34 -6.26
CA SER A 154 -26.37 3.22 -6.37
C SER A 154 -27.63 2.37 -6.54
N ASN A 155 -28.80 2.94 -6.25
CA ASN A 155 -30.11 2.25 -6.32
C ASN A 155 -30.27 1.13 -5.30
N VAL A 156 -30.14 1.45 -4.01
CA VAL A 156 -30.61 0.56 -2.94
C VAL A 156 -32.09 0.83 -2.69
N ASN A 157 -32.90 -0.22 -2.49
CA ASN A 157 -34.35 -0.11 -2.29
C ASN A 157 -34.73 0.38 -0.87
N VAL A 158 -33.86 1.17 -0.22
CA VAL A 158 -34.07 1.68 1.14
C VAL A 158 -34.13 3.20 1.09
N ASP A 159 -35.33 3.76 1.33
CA ASP A 159 -35.54 5.20 1.46
C ASP A 159 -35.02 5.71 2.83
N PRO A 160 -34.08 6.66 2.88
CA PRO A 160 -33.60 7.25 4.14
C PRO A 160 -34.61 8.17 4.83
N SER A 161 -35.79 8.42 4.23
CA SER A 161 -36.68 9.53 4.61
C SER A 161 -37.88 9.15 5.49
N LYS A 162 -37.91 7.96 6.11
CA LYS A 162 -38.98 7.56 7.05
C LYS A 162 -38.52 7.31 8.50
N THR A 163 -37.56 8.09 8.99
CA THR A 163 -37.32 8.25 10.43
C THR A 163 -37.51 9.70 10.82
N ASN A 164 -38.75 10.19 10.78
CA ASN A 164 -39.15 11.41 11.48
C ASN A 164 -40.63 11.34 11.80
N GLY A 165 -40.94 11.13 13.08
CA GLY A 165 -42.33 11.24 13.58
C GLY A 165 -42.60 10.57 14.92
N SER A 166 -42.37 11.32 15.99
CA SER A 166 -43.10 11.30 17.29
C SER A 166 -42.75 10.26 18.36
N HIS A 167 -42.21 10.77 19.48
CA HIS A 167 -42.09 10.10 20.80
C HIS A 167 -43.44 9.71 21.42
N PRO A 168 -43.45 8.76 22.39
CA PRO A 168 -43.68 9.12 23.80
C PRO A 168 -42.63 8.53 24.79
N PRO A 169 -42.67 8.88 26.09
CA PRO A 169 -41.48 8.97 26.93
C PRO A 169 -41.19 7.75 27.83
N ALA A 170 -39.96 7.77 28.37
CA ALA A 170 -39.47 7.13 29.59
C ALA A 170 -39.14 5.63 29.54
N GLY A 171 -37.92 5.31 29.98
CA GLY A 171 -37.53 3.96 30.39
C GLY A 171 -36.12 3.58 29.93
N ALA A 172 -35.15 3.81 30.79
CA ALA A 172 -33.74 3.48 30.61
C ALA A 172 -33.50 1.99 30.29
N ASN A 173 -32.48 1.69 29.48
CA ASN A 173 -31.26 1.05 30.00
C ASN A 173 -30.21 0.82 28.90
N THR A 174 -28.99 1.10 29.31
CA THR A 174 -27.71 1.07 28.63
C THR A 174 -27.18 -0.36 28.42
N LEU A 175 -26.16 -0.48 27.56
CA LEU A 175 -25.27 -1.64 27.29
C LEU A 175 -25.86 -2.72 26.36
N THR A 176 -25.16 -3.20 25.32
CA THR A 176 -23.92 -3.99 25.44
C THR A 176 -23.28 -4.26 24.05
N SER A 177 -21.97 -4.50 24.09
CA SER A 177 -21.04 -4.99 23.05
C SER A 177 -21.57 -6.01 22.02
N PRO A 178 -20.93 -6.12 20.84
CA PRO A 178 -21.07 -7.30 19.99
C PRO A 178 -20.15 -8.41 20.51
N LYS A 179 -20.70 -9.59 20.81
CA LYS A 179 -19.95 -10.84 21.00
C LYS A 179 -20.50 -11.95 20.09
N PRO A 180 -19.68 -12.96 19.75
CA PRO A 180 -19.59 -13.52 18.41
C PRO A 180 -20.38 -14.82 18.26
N CYS A 181 -20.94 -15.05 17.07
CA CYS A 181 -21.60 -16.31 16.74
C CYS A 181 -20.56 -17.36 16.31
N VAL A 182 -20.52 -18.48 17.04
CA VAL A 182 -19.84 -19.73 16.64
C VAL A 182 -20.82 -20.72 16.01
N PRO A 183 -20.34 -21.66 15.17
CA PRO A 183 -21.15 -22.46 14.27
C PRO A 183 -21.43 -23.86 14.85
N ASN A 184 -22.69 -24.29 14.82
CA ASN A 184 -23.10 -25.66 14.44
C ASN A 184 -24.62 -25.81 14.63
N GLY A 185 -25.27 -26.34 13.60
CA GLY A 185 -26.71 -26.52 13.54
C GLY A 185 -27.21 -27.64 14.44
N ILE A 186 -28.37 -27.39 15.05
CA ILE A 186 -29.55 -28.24 15.20
C ILE A 186 -30.61 -27.29 15.76
N CYS A 187 -31.67 -27.01 15.00
CA CYS A 187 -32.87 -26.40 15.57
C CYS A 187 -33.99 -27.43 15.52
N ASP A 188 -34.46 -27.80 16.71
CA ASP A 188 -35.53 -28.75 16.94
C ASP A 188 -36.83 -28.27 16.29
N VAL A 189 -37.43 -29.18 15.53
CA VAL A 189 -38.80 -29.04 15.02
C VAL A 189 -39.77 -29.19 16.19
N ARG A 190 -40.23 -28.07 16.75
CA ARG A 190 -41.57 -27.99 17.34
C ARG A 190 -42.11 -26.57 17.28
N SER A 191 -43.01 -26.40 16.32
CA SER A 191 -43.91 -25.29 16.04
C SER A 191 -44.22 -24.37 17.22
N ALA A 192 -43.73 -23.14 17.16
CA ALA A 192 -44.36 -21.98 17.75
C ALA A 192 -44.68 -21.00 16.63
N ASN A 193 -45.94 -21.05 16.20
CA ASN A 193 -46.55 -20.10 15.28
C ASN A 193 -46.51 -18.68 15.88
N TYR A 194 -45.47 -17.92 15.62
CA TYR A 194 -45.49 -16.45 15.61
C TYR A 194 -44.42 -15.95 14.64
N LEU A 195 -44.68 -16.11 13.34
CA LEU A 195 -44.21 -15.10 12.38
C LEU A 195 -44.81 -13.78 12.87
N SER A 196 -43.98 -12.90 13.42
CA SER A 196 -44.35 -11.49 13.58
C SER A 196 -44.57 -10.96 12.16
N SER A 197 -45.84 -10.99 11.79
CA SER A 197 -46.38 -10.64 10.49
C SER A 197 -46.72 -9.16 10.45
N ASP A 198 -45.77 -8.30 10.82
CA ASP A 198 -45.93 -6.84 10.70
C ASP A 198 -45.13 -6.28 9.50
N PHE A 199 -44.85 -7.13 8.50
CA PHE A 199 -44.61 -6.66 7.13
C PHE A 199 -45.96 -6.44 6.45
N SER A 200 -46.58 -5.30 6.71
CA SER A 200 -47.72 -4.86 5.92
C SER A 200 -47.22 -4.41 4.54
N PHE A 201 -47.50 -5.22 3.53
CA PHE A 201 -47.35 -4.80 2.14
C PHE A 201 -48.40 -3.71 1.85
N PRO A 202 -48.01 -2.55 1.28
CA PRO A 202 -48.98 -1.51 0.95
C PRO A 202 -50.01 -2.04 -0.07
N PRO A 203 -51.28 -1.60 0.00
CA PRO A 203 -52.30 -2.01 -0.97
C PRO A 203 -51.91 -1.43 -2.35
N GLY A 204 -51.46 -2.29 -3.26
CA GLY A 204 -50.89 -1.89 -4.56
C GLY A 204 -49.62 -2.64 -4.98
N GLY A 205 -49.07 -3.49 -4.10
CA GLY A 205 -47.82 -4.21 -4.35
C GLY A 205 -46.59 -3.35 -4.03
N ILE A 206 -45.44 -3.98 -3.87
CA ILE A 206 -44.16 -3.27 -3.72
C ILE A 206 -43.87 -2.50 -5.01
N PRO A 207 -43.79 -1.16 -4.99
CA PRO A 207 -43.41 -0.40 -6.18
C PRO A 207 -42.00 -0.86 -6.61
N SER A 208 -41.87 -1.16 -7.91
CA SER A 208 -40.70 -1.65 -8.63
C SER A 208 -39.39 -1.75 -7.83
N LEU A 209 -39.06 -2.96 -7.39
CA LEU A 209 -37.73 -3.25 -6.86
C LEU A 209 -36.70 -3.09 -7.98
N HIS A 210 -35.65 -2.31 -7.73
CA HIS A 210 -34.54 -2.18 -8.66
C HIS A 210 -33.34 -2.97 -8.16
N LEU A 211 -32.55 -3.51 -9.10
CA LEU A 211 -31.29 -4.13 -8.75
C LEU A 211 -30.26 -3.03 -8.45
N PRO A 212 -29.46 -3.18 -7.37
CA PRO A 212 -28.38 -2.27 -7.08
C PRO A 212 -27.43 -2.18 -8.27
N MET A 213 -27.22 -0.96 -8.77
CA MET A 213 -26.35 -0.70 -9.90
C MET A 213 -24.98 -0.31 -9.36
N VAL A 214 -23.95 -1.01 -9.85
CA VAL A 214 -22.57 -0.67 -9.55
C VAL A 214 -22.06 0.35 -10.56
N THR A 215 -21.83 1.57 -10.11
CA THR A 215 -21.15 2.62 -10.89
C THR A 215 -19.70 2.76 -10.42
N SER A 216 -18.76 2.76 -11.37
CA SER A 216 -17.32 2.95 -11.08
C SER A 216 -17.02 4.44 -11.12
N GLN A 217 -16.69 5.05 -10.00
CA GLN A 217 -16.55 6.51 -9.90
C GLN A 217 -15.10 6.99 -9.73
N GLU A 218 -14.23 6.19 -9.08
CA GLU A 218 -12.88 6.62 -8.73
C GLU A 218 -11.90 5.44 -8.66
N THR A 219 -10.64 5.65 -9.04
CA THR A 219 -9.55 4.70 -8.80
C THR A 219 -8.71 5.15 -7.61
N SER A 220 -8.45 4.23 -6.69
CA SER A 220 -7.63 4.49 -5.50
C SER A 220 -6.58 3.39 -5.36
N LEU A 221 -5.36 3.75 -4.98
CA LEU A 221 -4.32 2.79 -4.65
C LEU A 221 -4.59 2.23 -3.26
N VAL A 222 -4.69 0.90 -3.17
CA VAL A 222 -4.92 0.22 -1.90
C VAL A 222 -3.73 -0.69 -1.63
N ALA A 223 -3.08 -0.45 -0.49
CA ALA A 223 -2.08 -1.34 0.08
C ALA A 223 -2.76 -2.43 0.92
N ARG A 224 -2.38 -3.69 0.70
CA ARG A 224 -2.85 -4.83 1.48
C ARG A 224 -1.68 -5.71 1.90
N CYS A 225 -1.56 -5.94 3.21
CA CYS A 225 -0.65 -6.95 3.73
C CYS A 225 -1.19 -8.34 3.33
N ARG A 226 -0.38 -9.10 2.60
CA ARG A 226 -0.73 -10.44 2.10
C ARG A 226 -0.16 -11.54 2.97
N ARG A 227 1.04 -11.35 3.52
CA ARG A 227 1.73 -12.31 4.37
C ARG A 227 2.50 -11.57 5.46
N ILE A 228 2.59 -12.21 6.62
CA ILE A 228 3.41 -11.76 7.75
C ILE A 228 4.32 -12.93 8.12
N TYR A 229 5.62 -12.67 8.13
CA TYR A 229 6.66 -13.60 8.53
C TYR A 229 7.19 -13.13 9.88
N ALA A 230 6.83 -13.84 10.95
CA ALA A 230 7.12 -13.46 12.33
C ALA A 230 7.75 -14.65 13.08
N HIS A 231 8.32 -14.38 14.27
CA HIS A 231 8.81 -15.37 15.22
C HIS A 231 9.93 -16.31 14.72
N ALA A 232 10.64 -15.95 13.65
CA ALA A 232 11.81 -16.70 13.18
C ALA A 232 13.16 -16.10 13.63
N HIS A 233 13.13 -14.87 14.16
CA HIS A 233 14.31 -14.15 14.62
C HIS A 233 14.27 -13.94 16.12
N ASP A 234 15.36 -14.32 16.79
CA ASP A 234 15.53 -14.08 18.22
C ASP A 234 16.07 -12.66 18.47
N TYR A 235 16.87 -12.13 17.54
CA TYR A 235 17.49 -10.79 17.60
C TYR A 235 16.79 -9.80 16.64
N HIS A 236 17.33 -8.58 16.51
CA HIS A 236 16.72 -7.54 15.67
C HIS A 236 17.02 -7.83 14.20
N ILE A 237 15.98 -7.85 13.36
CA ILE A 237 16.16 -8.01 11.92
C ILE A 237 16.83 -6.75 11.37
N ASN A 238 18.02 -6.91 10.82
CA ASN A 238 18.82 -5.79 10.29
C ASN A 238 18.83 -5.75 8.75
N SER A 239 18.54 -6.89 8.09
CA SER A 239 18.63 -7.03 6.64
C SER A 239 17.57 -7.97 6.07
N ILE A 240 17.05 -7.64 4.90
CA ILE A 240 16.25 -8.51 4.05
C ILE A 240 16.73 -8.39 2.60
N SER A 241 16.60 -9.46 1.81
CA SER A 241 16.96 -9.44 0.39
C SER A 241 16.16 -10.46 -0.40
N ASN A 242 15.67 -10.05 -1.56
CA ASN A 242 14.94 -10.92 -2.48
C ASN A 242 15.92 -11.76 -3.30
N ASN A 243 15.56 -13.03 -3.52
CA ASN A 243 16.25 -13.83 -4.52
C ASN A 243 15.80 -13.43 -5.94
N SER A 244 16.64 -13.78 -6.92
CA SER A 244 16.39 -13.57 -8.35
C SER A 244 15.32 -14.50 -8.94
N ASP A 245 14.99 -15.59 -8.26
CA ASP A 245 13.95 -16.55 -8.67
C ASP A 245 12.52 -15.98 -8.61
N GLY A 246 12.31 -14.87 -7.88
CA GLY A 246 11.00 -14.27 -7.66
C GLY A 246 10.10 -15.02 -6.68
N GLU A 247 10.61 -16.07 -6.04
CA GLU A 247 9.86 -16.96 -5.15
C GLU A 247 10.40 -16.91 -3.71
N THR A 248 11.71 -16.76 -3.54
CA THR A 248 12.34 -16.81 -2.23
C THR A 248 12.95 -15.47 -1.82
N PHE A 249 13.12 -15.28 -0.52
CA PHE A 249 13.88 -14.17 0.04
C PHE A 249 14.59 -14.60 1.32
N ILE A 250 15.63 -13.86 1.69
CA ILE A 250 16.36 -14.08 2.94
C ILE A 250 16.14 -12.92 3.90
N SER A 251 16.24 -13.22 5.19
CA SER A 251 16.32 -12.22 6.26
C SER A 251 17.43 -12.55 7.22
N ALA A 252 18.08 -11.53 7.76
CA ALA A 252 19.18 -11.67 8.69
C ALA A 252 18.93 -10.85 9.95
N ASP A 253 19.29 -11.44 11.10
CA ASP A 253 19.49 -10.73 12.36
C ASP A 253 20.98 -10.68 12.69
N ASP A 254 21.33 -10.39 13.94
CA ASP A 254 22.72 -10.26 14.37
C ASP A 254 23.52 -11.58 14.34
N LEU A 255 22.85 -12.74 14.45
CA LEU A 255 23.49 -14.05 14.59
C LEU A 255 22.99 -15.12 13.61
N ARG A 256 21.90 -14.88 12.87
CA ARG A 256 21.24 -15.86 12.01
C ARG A 256 20.77 -15.26 10.70
N ILE A 257 20.71 -16.13 9.69
CA ILE A 257 20.12 -15.87 8.39
C ILE A 257 19.06 -16.94 8.14
N ASN A 258 17.85 -16.50 7.78
CA ASN A 258 16.72 -17.34 7.45
C ASN A 258 16.40 -17.23 5.95
N LEU A 259 16.00 -18.33 5.32
CA LEU A 259 15.51 -18.40 3.94
C LEU A 259 14.01 -18.72 3.94
N TRP A 260 13.25 -17.99 3.13
CA TRP A 260 11.78 -18.01 3.08
C TRP A 260 11.27 -18.29 1.66
N ASN A 261 10.04 -18.84 1.56
CA ASN A 261 9.29 -19.14 0.33
C ASN A 261 7.80 -18.78 0.52
#